data_AF-A0A7C5KQE5-F1
#
_entry.id   AF-A0A7C5KQE5-F1
#
_cell.length_a   1.000
_cell.length_b   1.000
_cell.length_c   1.000
_cell.angle_alpha   90.00
_cell.angle_beta   90.00
_cell.angle_gamma   90.00
#
_symmetry.space_group_name_H-M   'P 1'
#
loop_
_entity.id
_entity.type
_entity.pdbx_description
1 polymer ?
#
loop_
_entity_poly.entity_id
_entity_poly.type
_entity_poly.pdbx_seq_one_letter_code
_entity_poly.pdbx_strand_id
1 'polypeptide(L)'
;TDHFLIDREANLITILNFSQVLWGDPELDFAVADYYGIYASAFWQGYGQPRPDDPASQIRRRFYLMYEIQKHIPISVWRDKSPGDAEQAKQMVLTIADNLASSLPQKQ
;
A
#
# COMPACT_ATOMS: atom_id res chain seq x y z
N THR A 1 -2.56 7.32 -11.46
CA THR A 1 -4.03 7.27 -11.51
C THR A 1 -4.45 6.04 -12.29
N ASP A 2 -3.83 4.89 -11.99
CA ASP A 2 -3.72 3.79 -12.97
C ASP A 2 -4.64 2.61 -12.61
N HIS A 3 -5.37 2.76 -11.50
CA HIS A 3 -6.25 1.75 -10.90
C HIS A 3 -7.72 2.16 -10.97
N PHE A 4 -8.03 3.42 -11.31
CA PHE A 4 -9.39 3.95 -11.35
C PHE A 4 -9.62 4.75 -12.62
N LEU A 5 -10.78 4.55 -13.23
CA LEU A 5 -11.28 5.44 -14.28
C LEU A 5 -12.32 6.38 -13.66
N ILE A 6 -12.10 7.68 -13.81
CA ILE A 6 -13.01 8.72 -13.35
C ILE A 6 -13.60 9.48 -14.54
N ASP A 7 -14.84 9.95 -14.42
CA ASP A 7 -15.46 10.81 -15.43
C ASP A 7 -15.01 12.27 -15.28
N ARG A 8 -15.59 13.15 -16.10
CA ARG A 8 -15.29 14.60 -16.08
C ARG A 8 -15.84 15.31 -14.84
N GLU A 9 -16.76 14.69 -14.11
CA GLU A 9 -17.39 15.19 -12.90
C GLU A 9 -16.75 14.61 -11.63
N ALA A 10 -15.63 13.88 -11.78
CA ALA A 10 -14.91 13.18 -10.72
C ALA A 10 -15.68 12.01 -10.08
N ASN A 11 -16.68 11.46 -10.78
CA ASN A 11 -17.31 10.21 -10.35
C ASN A 11 -16.45 9.01 -10.76
N LEU A 12 -16.34 8.02 -9.87
CA LEU A 12 -15.71 6.74 -10.19
C LEU A 12 -16.57 5.97 -11.19
N ILE A 13 -16.02 5.70 -12.38
CA ILE A 13 -16.68 4.88 -13.41
C ILE A 13 -16.36 3.40 -13.20
N THR A 14 -15.07 3.07 -13.05
CA THR A 14 -14.63 1.67 -12.92
C THR A 14 -13.29 1.55 -12.21
N ILE A 15 -13.03 0.36 -11.69
CA ILE A 15 -11.77 -0.08 -11.12
C ILE A 15 -11.03 -0.90 -12.20
N LEU A 16 -9.81 -0.50 -12.51
CA LEU A 16 -8.95 -1.15 -13.49
C LEU A 16 -8.15 -2.28 -12.85
N ASN A 17 -7.62 -3.21 -13.66
CA ASN A 17 -6.80 -4.34 -13.20
C ASN A 17 -7.49 -5.27 -12.19
N PHE A 18 -8.82 -5.39 -12.27
CA PHE A 18 -9.61 -6.28 -11.39
C PHE A 18 -9.23 -7.77 -11.52
N SER A 19 -8.45 -8.16 -12.53
CA SER A 19 -7.87 -9.51 -12.62
C SER A 19 -6.80 -9.80 -11.55
N GLN A 20 -6.32 -8.79 -10.83
CA GLN A 20 -5.35 -8.94 -9.74
C GLN A 20 -6.03 -9.13 -8.37
N VAL A 21 -7.36 -9.16 -8.33
CA VAL A 21 -8.10 -9.38 -7.08
C VAL A 21 -7.88 -10.77 -6.54
N LEU A 22 -7.87 -10.87 -5.22
CA LEU A 22 -7.75 -12.12 -4.49
C LEU A 22 -8.65 -12.08 -3.25
N TRP A 23 -8.90 -13.25 -2.68
CA TRP A 23 -9.52 -13.35 -1.36
C TRP A 23 -8.44 -13.10 -0.30
N GLY A 24 -8.59 -12.04 0.50
CA GLY A 24 -7.58 -11.62 1.46
C GLY A 24 -8.08 -10.57 2.45
N ASP A 25 -7.14 -10.02 3.21
CA ASP A 25 -7.40 -8.94 4.17
C ASP A 25 -7.62 -7.60 3.42
N PRO A 26 -8.77 -6.92 3.59
CA PRO A 26 -9.02 -5.60 3.01
C PRO A 26 -7.98 -4.54 3.40
N GLU A 27 -7.29 -4.70 4.54
CA GLU A 27 -6.25 -3.77 4.96
C GLU A 27 -5.04 -3.71 4.02
N LEU A 28 -4.86 -4.70 3.13
CA LEU A 28 -3.87 -4.64 2.06
C LEU A 28 -4.19 -3.50 1.08
N ASP A 29 -5.43 -3.38 0.62
CA ASP A 29 -5.86 -2.30 -0.27
C ASP A 29 -5.69 -0.92 0.40
N PHE A 30 -5.81 -0.89 1.73
CA PHE A 30 -5.54 0.33 2.49
C PHE A 30 -4.06 0.74 2.45
N ALA A 31 -3.15 -0.24 2.48
CA ALA A 31 -1.73 0.03 2.35
C ALA A 31 -1.35 0.46 0.92
N VAL A 32 -2.01 -0.10 -0.11
CA VAL A 32 -1.82 0.35 -1.51
C VAL A 32 -2.20 1.83 -1.63
N ALA A 33 -3.36 2.20 -1.12
CA ALA A 33 -3.81 3.58 -1.19
C ALA A 33 -2.99 4.53 -0.31
N ASP A 34 -2.41 4.08 0.81
CA ASP A 34 -1.41 4.85 1.56
C ASP A 34 -0.17 5.14 0.70
N TYR A 35 0.33 4.14 -0.03
CA TYR A 35 1.48 4.30 -0.91
C TYR A 35 1.24 5.35 -2.00
N TYR A 36 0.02 5.41 -2.56
CA TYR A 36 -0.37 6.41 -3.55
C TYR A 36 -0.90 7.72 -2.96
N GLY A 37 -1.04 7.84 -1.63
CA GLY A 37 -1.57 9.04 -0.96
C GLY A 37 -3.04 9.34 -1.24
N ILE A 38 -3.88 8.32 -1.45
CA ILE A 38 -5.26 8.46 -1.96
C ILE A 38 -6.29 8.77 -0.85
N TYR A 39 -5.95 8.56 0.43
CA TYR A 39 -6.92 8.67 1.52
C TYR A 39 -7.07 10.06 2.14
N ALA A 40 -7.93 10.86 1.51
CA ALA A 40 -8.63 11.96 2.19
C ALA A 40 -9.77 11.42 3.08
N SER A 41 -10.26 12.25 4.01
CA SER A 41 -11.40 11.92 4.89
C SER A 41 -12.65 11.45 4.13
N ALA A 42 -12.87 11.98 2.92
CA ALA A 42 -13.98 11.60 2.05
C ALA A 42 -13.98 10.11 1.66
N PHE A 43 -12.79 9.49 1.53
CA PHE A 43 -12.71 8.06 1.21
C PHE A 43 -13.35 7.21 2.32
N TRP A 44 -12.99 7.43 3.57
CA TRP A 44 -13.50 6.65 4.70
C TRP A 44 -15.00 6.87 4.94
N GLN A 45 -15.50 8.07 4.63
CA GLN A 45 -16.95 8.32 4.61
C GLN A 45 -17.66 7.45 3.57
N GLY A 46 -17.11 7.34 2.36
CA GLY A 46 -17.67 6.49 1.29
C GLY A 46 -17.50 4.99 1.54
N TYR A 47 -16.39 4.57 2.16
CA TYR A 47 -16.13 3.17 2.53
C TYR A 47 -17.12 2.66 3.59
N GLY A 48 -17.67 3.55 4.42
CA GLY A 48 -18.72 3.24 5.38
C GLY A 48 -18.22 2.63 6.70
N GLN A 49 -16.91 2.45 6.86
CA GLN A 49 -16.26 2.05 8.11
C GLN A 49 -15.03 2.92 8.35
N PRO A 50 -14.73 3.27 9.61
CA PRO A 50 -13.49 3.94 9.94
C PRO A 50 -12.30 3.00 9.70
N ARG A 51 -11.13 3.60 9.48
CA ARG A 51 -9.89 2.85 9.39
C ARG A 51 -9.59 2.14 10.72
N PRO A 52 -9.21 0.86 10.71
CA PRO A 52 -8.66 0.19 11.90
C PRO A 52 -7.42 0.92 12.43
N ASP A 53 -7.35 1.12 13.74
CA ASP A 53 -6.27 1.86 14.41
C ASP A 53 -5.64 1.14 15.61
N ASP A 54 -6.06 -0.10 15.89
CA ASP A 54 -5.54 -0.94 16.96
C ASP A 54 -4.06 -1.36 16.73
N PRO A 55 -3.33 -1.78 17.78
CA PRO A 55 -1.92 -2.15 17.63
C PRO A 55 -1.64 -3.24 16.58
N ALA A 56 -2.55 -4.21 16.38
CA ALA A 56 -2.35 -5.27 15.39
C ALA A 56 -2.56 -4.75 13.95
N SER A 57 -3.56 -3.90 13.70
CA SER A 57 -3.72 -3.25 12.39
C SER A 57 -2.53 -2.35 12.04
N GLN A 58 -1.91 -1.68 13.02
CA GLN A 58 -0.70 -0.88 12.76
C GLN A 58 0.50 -1.76 12.32
N ILE A 59 0.61 -2.97 12.86
CA ILE A 59 1.62 -3.94 12.42
C ILE A 59 1.30 -4.42 11.00
N ARG A 60 0.05 -4.85 10.74
CA ARG A 60 -0.39 -5.30 9.40
C ARG A 60 -0.16 -4.22 8.35
N ARG A 61 -0.52 -2.97 8.65
CA ARG A 61 -0.31 -1.80 7.78
C ARG A 61 1.15 -1.71 7.30
N ARG A 62 2.12 -1.84 8.22
CA ARG A 62 3.55 -1.78 7.87
C ARG A 62 3.98 -2.98 7.03
N PHE A 63 3.48 -4.18 7.34
CA PHE A 63 3.73 -5.37 6.52
C PHE A 63 3.17 -5.24 5.10
N TYR A 64 1.93 -4.81 4.95
CA TYR A 64 1.31 -4.62 3.63
C TYR A 64 1.95 -3.49 2.85
N LEU A 65 2.38 -2.41 3.52
CA LEU A 65 3.14 -1.33 2.87
C LEU A 65 4.50 -1.83 2.36
N MET A 66 5.22 -2.65 3.16
CA MET A 66 6.46 -3.27 2.69
C MET A 66 6.23 -4.16 1.48
N TYR A 67 5.19 -5.00 1.48
CA TYR A 67 4.83 -5.82 0.31
C TYR A 67 4.58 -4.96 -0.92
N GLU A 68 3.78 -3.89 -0.78
CA GLU A 68 3.45 -2.97 -1.86
C GLU A 68 4.70 -2.36 -2.47
N ILE A 69 5.66 -1.92 -1.66
CA ILE A 69 6.91 -1.33 -2.13
C ILE A 69 7.85 -2.38 -2.72
N GLN A 70 7.99 -3.53 -2.07
CA GLN A 70 8.91 -4.60 -2.47
C GLN A 70 8.61 -5.12 -3.88
N LYS A 71 7.34 -5.20 -4.27
CA LYS A 71 6.97 -5.68 -5.61
C LYS A 71 7.46 -4.75 -6.73
N HIS A 72 7.70 -3.46 -6.42
CA HIS A 72 8.24 -2.51 -7.39
C HIS A 72 9.72 -2.73 -7.67
N ILE A 73 10.49 -3.35 -6.77
CA ILE A 73 11.92 -3.64 -7.00
C ILE A 73 12.14 -4.45 -8.29
N PRO A 74 11.55 -5.65 -8.47
CA PRO A 74 11.72 -6.40 -9.71
C PRO A 74 11.12 -5.68 -10.93
N ILE A 75 10.02 -4.94 -10.76
CA ILE A 75 9.39 -4.15 -11.83
C ILE A 75 10.35 -3.06 -12.33
N SER A 76 10.93 -2.29 -11.41
CA SER A 76 11.87 -1.21 -11.72
C SER A 76 13.13 -1.74 -12.41
N VAL A 77 13.69 -2.87 -11.95
CA VAL A 77 14.87 -3.47 -12.58
C VAL A 77 14.56 -4.03 -13.97
N TRP A 78 13.52 -4.85 -14.10
CA TRP A 78 13.33 -5.66 -15.30
C TRP A 78 12.43 -5.03 -16.36
N ARG A 79 11.37 -4.33 -15.94
CA ARG A 79 10.41 -3.71 -16.86
C ARG A 79 10.84 -2.27 -17.18
N ASP A 80 11.06 -1.47 -16.15
CA ASP A 80 11.23 -0.02 -16.32
C ASP A 80 12.70 0.37 -16.53
N LYS A 81 13.63 -0.59 -16.36
CA LYS A 81 15.09 -0.42 -16.51
C LYS A 81 15.66 0.71 -15.65
N SER A 82 15.05 0.94 -14.48
CA SER A 82 15.44 1.95 -13.51
C SER A 82 15.99 1.30 -12.23
N PRO A 83 17.28 0.94 -12.18
CA PRO A 83 17.88 0.36 -10.98
C PRO A 83 17.96 1.36 -9.81
N GLY A 84 17.95 2.67 -10.09
CA GLY A 84 17.91 3.70 -9.07
C GLY A 84 16.61 3.64 -8.24
N ASP A 85 15.47 3.50 -8.91
CA ASP A 85 14.16 3.37 -8.24
C ASP A 85 14.08 2.06 -7.44
N ALA A 86 14.69 0.99 -7.95
CA ALA A 86 14.77 -0.28 -7.25
C ALA A 86 15.57 -0.16 -5.94
N GLU A 87 16.70 0.55 -5.95
CA GLU A 87 17.49 0.77 -4.73
C GLU A 87 16.73 1.67 -3.75
N GLN A 88 16.04 2.72 -4.21
CA GLN A 88 15.20 3.56 -3.34
C GLN A 88 14.09 2.76 -2.67
N ALA A 89 13.37 1.94 -3.44
CA ALA A 89 12.32 1.06 -2.91
C ALA A 89 12.88 0.08 -1.86
N LYS A 90 14.05 -0.52 -2.13
CA LYS A 90 14.74 -1.39 -1.17
C LYS A 90 15.10 -0.66 0.12
N GLN A 91 15.67 0.54 0.05
CA GLN A 91 16.03 1.32 1.25
C GLN A 91 14.79 1.69 2.08
N MET A 92 13.69 2.05 1.41
CA MET A 92 12.42 2.35 2.08
C MET A 92 11.87 1.13 2.82
N VAL A 93 11.91 -0.04 2.20
CA VAL A 93 11.48 -1.32 2.81
C VAL A 93 12.32 -1.66 4.04
N LEU A 94 13.66 -1.58 3.93
CA LEU A 94 14.56 -1.86 5.05
C LEU A 94 14.32 -0.89 6.21
N THR A 95 14.11 0.40 5.92
CA THR A 95 13.77 1.40 6.93
C THR A 95 12.47 1.05 7.66
N ILE A 96 11.43 0.61 6.93
CA ILE A 96 10.16 0.20 7.56
C ILE A 96 10.36 -1.06 8.41
N ALA A 97 11.16 -2.02 7.93
CA ALA A 97 11.46 -3.25 8.64
C ALA A 97 12.21 -2.98 9.95
N ASP A 98 13.23 -2.13 9.93
CA ASP A 98 14.03 -1.76 11.11
C ASP A 98 13.18 -1.04 12.16
N ASN A 99 12.32 -0.10 11.71
CA ASN A 99 11.39 0.61 12.58
C ASN A 99 10.36 -0.34 13.21
N LEU A 100 9.84 -1.30 12.42
CA LEU A 100 8.91 -2.29 12.92
C LEU A 100 9.59 -3.20 13.95
N ALA A 101 10.75 -3.77 13.63
CA ALA A 101 11.51 -4.65 14.52
C ALA A 101 11.83 -3.94 15.86
N SER A 102 12.21 -2.67 15.81
CA SER A 102 12.51 -1.85 16.99
C SER A 102 11.26 -1.56 17.84
N SER A 103 10.06 -1.56 17.24
CA SER A 103 8.80 -1.29 17.94
C SER A 103 8.14 -2.52 18.57
N LEU A 104 8.59 -3.73 18.21
CA LEU A 104 8.05 -4.96 18.75
C LEU A 104 8.65 -5.24 20.13
N PRO A 105 7.85 -5.76 21.08
CA PRO A 105 8.38 -6.17 22.38
C PRO A 105 9.44 -7.27 22.18
N GLN A 106 10.59 -7.12 22.84
CA GLN A 106 11.60 -8.18 22.85
C GLN A 106 11.01 -9.42 23.52
N LYS A 107 11.10 -10.58 22.84
CA LYS A 107 10.83 -11.86 23.49
C LYS A 107 11.84 -12.04 24.61
N GLN A 108 11.34 -12.13 25.85
CA GLN A 108 12.12 -12.57 27.01
C GLN A 108 12.53 -14.03 26.86
#